data_AF-A0AAV2SNP8-F1
#
_entry.id   AF-A0AAV2SNP8-F1
#
_cell.length_a   1.000
_cell.length_b   1.000
_cell.length_c   1.000
_cell.angle_alpha   90.00
_cell.angle_beta   90.00
_cell.angle_gamma   90.00
#
_symmetry.space_group_name_H-M   'P 1'
#
loop_
_entity.id
_entity.type
_entity.pdbx_description
1 polymer ?
#
loop_
_entity_poly.entity_id
_entity_poly.type
_entity_poly.pdbx_seq_one_letter_code
_entity_poly.pdbx_strand_id
1 'polypeptide(L)'
;DEDKDSLDIQSRENKSTRRKRLLHQSWIVCLVGLGYVSLGQTTCFPSVMASDMDKYNTTIWGTYITFTPTQMDMCGSVTQIASLLGVWMAGILAGHLGRLSSMKLFSVLFILAWLGISLVPSAPTILAA
;
A
#
# COMPACT_ATOMS: atom_id res chain seq x y z
N ASP A 1 -30.22 -28.72 11.75
CA ASP A 1 -30.20 -29.48 10.49
C ASP A 1 -29.25 -28.93 9.44
N GLU A 2 -29.07 -27.62 9.28
CA GLU A 2 -28.06 -27.04 8.35
C GLU A 2 -26.60 -27.47 8.64
N ASP A 3 -26.24 -27.67 9.91
CA ASP A 3 -24.89 -28.09 10.31
C ASP A 3 -24.54 -29.53 9.92
N LYS A 4 -25.56 -30.40 9.74
CA LYS A 4 -25.33 -31.78 9.26
C LYS A 4 -25.15 -31.80 7.74
N ASP A 5 -25.87 -30.94 7.03
CA ASP A 5 -25.75 -30.80 5.58
C ASP A 5 -24.39 -30.22 5.17
N SER A 6 -23.85 -29.25 5.93
CA SER A 6 -22.52 -28.69 5.67
C SER A 6 -21.39 -29.70 5.85
N LEU A 7 -21.52 -30.61 6.83
CA LEU A 7 -20.60 -31.72 7.08
C LEU A 7 -20.66 -32.79 5.98
N ASP A 8 -21.85 -33.11 5.46
CA ASP A 8 -22.02 -34.09 4.39
C ASP A 8 -21.54 -33.57 3.03
N ILE A 9 -21.70 -32.27 2.75
CA ILE A 9 -21.16 -31.61 1.56
C ILE A 9 -19.62 -31.59 1.61
N GLN A 10 -19.02 -31.37 2.78
CA GLN A 10 -17.56 -31.46 2.94
C GLN A 10 -17.01 -32.87 2.76
N SER A 11 -17.78 -33.91 3.08
CA SER A 11 -17.36 -35.31 2.94
C SER A 11 -17.33 -35.79 1.48
N ARG A 12 -18.17 -35.21 0.61
CA ARG A 12 -18.22 -35.50 -0.84
C ARG A 12 -17.31 -34.64 -1.71
N GLU A 13 -16.60 -33.69 -1.12
CA GLU A 13 -15.76 -32.78 -1.89
C GLU A 13 -14.49 -33.48 -2.40
N ASN A 14 -14.31 -33.47 -3.72
CA ASN A 14 -13.14 -34.06 -4.36
C ASN A 14 -11.84 -33.42 -3.80
N LYS A 15 -10.93 -34.25 -3.27
CA LYS A 15 -9.67 -33.82 -2.63
C LYS A 15 -8.87 -32.84 -3.50
N SER A 16 -8.92 -33.01 -4.82
CA SER A 16 -8.24 -32.14 -5.79
C SER A 16 -8.83 -30.71 -5.81
N THR A 17 -10.15 -30.58 -5.82
CA THR A 17 -10.86 -29.29 -5.81
C THR A 17 -10.60 -28.54 -4.50
N ARG A 18 -10.64 -29.26 -3.37
CA ARG A 18 -10.30 -28.69 -2.06
C ARG A 18 -8.88 -28.15 -2.02
N ARG A 19 -7.89 -28.89 -2.54
CA ARG A 19 -6.49 -28.42 -2.63
C ARG A 19 -6.35 -27.16 -3.47
N LYS A 20 -6.99 -27.10 -4.64
CA LYS A 20 -6.97 -25.90 -5.50
C LYS A 20 -7.55 -24.68 -4.78
N ARG A 21 -8.68 -24.83 -4.07
CA ARG A 21 -9.27 -23.74 -3.30
C ARG A 21 -8.35 -23.26 -2.17
N LEU A 22 -7.76 -24.18 -1.41
CA LEU A 22 -6.85 -23.84 -0.33
C LEU A 22 -5.60 -23.12 -0.86
N LEU A 23 -5.00 -23.61 -1.94
CA LEU A 23 -3.86 -22.95 -2.57
C LEU A 23 -4.21 -21.53 -3.05
N HIS A 24 -5.37 -21.38 -3.68
CA HIS A 24 -5.85 -20.06 -4.11
C HIS A 24 -6.09 -19.11 -2.92
N GLN A 25 -6.66 -19.60 -1.82
CA GLN A 25 -6.85 -18.83 -0.59
C GLN A 25 -5.52 -18.43 0.03
N SER A 26 -4.58 -19.36 0.19
CA SER A 26 -3.22 -19.07 0.69
C SER A 26 -2.53 -18.03 -0.18
N TRP A 27 -2.64 -18.17 -1.50
CA TRP A 27 -2.09 -17.20 -2.46
C TRP A 27 -2.67 -15.79 -2.26
N ILE A 28 -3.99 -15.67 -2.13
CA ILE A 28 -4.64 -14.37 -1.86
C ILE A 28 -4.14 -13.78 -0.54
N VAL A 29 -4.02 -14.58 0.52
CA VAL A 29 -3.53 -14.11 1.82
C VAL A 29 -2.08 -13.62 1.71
N CYS A 30 -1.22 -14.33 1.00
CA CYS A 30 0.15 -13.88 0.72
C CYS A 30 0.16 -12.53 -0.03
N LEU A 31 -0.69 -12.36 -1.05
CA LEU A 31 -0.82 -11.09 -1.78
C LEU A 31 -1.29 -9.95 -0.87
N VAL A 32 -2.25 -10.19 0.02
CA VAL A 32 -2.69 -9.19 1.00
C VAL A 32 -1.55 -8.85 1.97
N GLY A 33 -0.75 -9.84 2.38
CA GLY A 33 0.43 -9.65 3.22
C GLY A 33 1.47 -8.70 2.60
N LEU A 34 1.68 -8.75 1.28
CA LEU A 34 2.55 -7.81 0.58
C LEU A 34 2.09 -6.35 0.69
N GLY A 35 0.78 -6.12 0.81
CA GLY A 35 0.23 -4.79 1.08
C GLY A 35 0.69 -4.22 2.42
N TYR A 36 0.76 -5.06 3.47
CA TYR A 36 1.26 -4.64 4.78
C TYR A 36 2.77 -4.37 4.78
N VAL A 37 3.55 -5.12 3.99
CA VAL A 37 4.98 -4.83 3.79
C VAL A 37 5.16 -3.45 3.16
N SER A 38 4.37 -3.15 2.13
CA SER A 38 4.39 -1.85 1.44
C SER A 38 4.04 -0.70 2.39
N LEU A 39 3.08 -0.92 3.30
CA LEU A 39 2.69 0.06 4.31
C LEU A 39 3.82 0.32 5.32
N GLY A 40 4.51 -0.73 5.77
CA GLY A 40 5.71 -0.63 6.61
C GLY A 40 6.82 0.19 5.95
N GLN A 41 7.11 -0.07 4.67
CA GLN A 41 8.10 0.69 3.91
C GLN A 41 7.73 2.18 3.80
N THR A 42 6.45 2.47 3.52
CA THR A 42 5.96 3.85 3.39
C THR A 42 6.04 4.61 4.71
N THR A 43 5.75 3.94 5.83
CA THR A 43 5.81 4.58 7.17
C THR A 43 7.24 4.92 7.58
N CYS A 44 8.20 4.07 7.20
CA CYS A 44 9.62 4.30 7.48
C CYS A 44 10.31 5.24 6.47
N PHE A 45 9.69 5.49 5.32
CA PHE A 45 10.31 6.24 4.22
C PHE A 45 10.84 7.62 4.63
N PRO A 46 10.12 8.47 5.39
CA PRO A 46 10.64 9.79 5.77
C PRO A 46 11.96 9.71 6.55
N SER A 47 12.13 8.69 7.39
CA SER A 47 13.35 8.50 8.17
C SER A 47 14.53 8.07 7.29
N VAL A 48 14.29 7.15 6.35
CA VAL A 48 15.33 6.71 5.40
C VAL A 48 15.71 7.84 4.46
N MET A 49 14.71 8.56 3.92
CA MET A 49 14.90 9.72 3.05
C MET A 49 15.72 10.82 3.74
N ALA A 50 15.42 11.15 4.99
CA ALA A 50 16.18 12.15 5.75
C ALA A 50 17.67 11.76 5.88
N SER A 51 17.96 10.49 6.23
CA SER A 51 19.34 10.02 6.32
C SER A 51 20.03 9.92 4.97
N ASP A 52 19.29 9.61 3.90
CA ASP A 52 19.85 9.49 2.55
C ASP A 52 20.21 10.86 2.00
N MET A 53 19.33 11.86 2.17
CA MET A 53 19.56 13.22 1.70
C MET A 53 20.67 13.97 2.41
N ASP A 54 21.02 13.57 3.64
CA ASP A 54 22.21 14.08 4.34
C ASP A 54 23.52 13.62 3.65
N LYS A 55 23.50 12.47 2.98
CA LYS A 55 24.68 11.86 2.32
C LYS A 55 24.68 12.02 0.80
N TYR A 56 23.51 11.90 0.17
CA TYR A 56 23.26 11.83 -1.26
C TYR A 56 22.09 12.76 -1.58
N ASN A 57 22.40 14.04 -1.79
CA ASN A 57 21.41 15.09 -2.02
C ASN A 57 21.13 15.37 -3.51
N THR A 58 21.49 14.45 -4.41
CA THR A 58 21.30 14.61 -5.86
C THR A 58 20.15 13.75 -6.37
N THR A 59 19.28 14.33 -7.18
CA THR A 59 18.21 13.60 -7.87
C THR A 59 18.74 12.76 -9.03
N ILE A 60 17.87 11.93 -9.62
CA ILE A 60 18.14 11.23 -10.88
C ILE A 60 18.49 12.17 -12.04
N TRP A 61 18.14 13.45 -11.94
CA TRP A 61 18.42 14.49 -12.93
C TRP A 61 19.73 15.25 -12.63
N GLY A 62 20.44 14.89 -11.55
CA GLY A 62 21.66 15.58 -11.12
C GLY A 62 21.39 16.92 -10.42
N THR A 63 20.14 17.23 -10.06
CA THR A 63 19.80 18.45 -9.31
C THR A 63 19.96 18.22 -7.82
N TYR A 64 20.40 19.24 -7.08
CA TYR A 64 20.48 19.17 -5.64
C TYR A 64 19.11 19.39 -5.00
N ILE A 65 18.67 18.46 -4.15
CA ILE A 65 17.49 18.62 -3.29
C ILE A 65 17.95 18.52 -1.84
N THR A 66 17.59 19.53 -1.05
CA THR A 66 17.74 19.52 0.41
C THR A 66 16.41 19.90 1.04
N PHE A 67 15.98 19.18 2.07
CA PHE A 67 14.84 19.60 2.89
C PHE A 67 15.32 20.41 4.08
N THR A 68 14.55 21.42 4.47
CA THR A 68 14.73 22.04 5.79
C THR A 68 14.26 21.07 6.88
N PRO A 69 14.72 21.21 8.13
CA PRO A 69 14.23 20.39 9.25
C PRO A 69 12.70 20.38 9.36
N THR A 70 12.07 21.54 9.19
CA THR A 70 10.62 21.68 9.21
C THR A 70 9.94 20.93 8.06
N GLN A 71 10.54 20.92 6.87
CA GLN A 71 10.01 20.19 5.72
C GLN A 71 10.08 18.66 5.93
N MET A 72 11.13 18.16 6.58
CA MET A 72 11.24 16.74 6.92
C MET A 72 10.16 16.32 7.93
N ASP A 73 9.93 17.12 8.97
CA ASP A 73 8.86 16.86 9.95
C ASP A 73 7.45 16.92 9.32
N MET A 74 7.26 17.83 8.36
CA MET A 74 6.02 17.92 7.60
C MET A 74 5.78 16.67 6.74
N CYS A 75 6.81 16.09 6.12
CA CYS A 75 6.66 14.88 5.30
C CYS A 75 6.04 13.72 6.09
N GLY A 76 6.49 13.51 7.32
CA GLY A 76 5.91 12.49 8.22
C GLY A 76 4.45 12.82 8.58
N SER A 77 4.18 14.08 8.93
CA SER A 77 2.86 14.53 9.39
C SER A 77 1.81 14.49 8.27
N VAL A 78 2.15 14.96 7.06
CA VAL A 78 1.28 14.94 5.87
C VAL A 78 0.91 13.51 5.51
N THR A 79 1.87 12.58 5.56
CA THR A 79 1.61 11.15 5.29
C THR A 79 0.56 10.58 6.25
N GLN A 80 0.59 10.96 7.54
CA GLN A 80 -0.38 10.49 8.52
C GLN A 80 -1.76 11.14 8.37
N ILE A 81 -1.83 12.42 8.02
CA ILE A 81 -3.11 13.08 7.74
C ILE A 81 -3.75 12.47 6.48
N ALA A 82 -2.95 12.24 5.44
CA ALA A 82 -3.42 11.60 4.22
C ALA A 82 -3.89 10.15 4.48
N SER A 83 -3.25 9.42 5.38
CA SER A 83 -3.67 8.04 5.71
C SER A 83 -5.05 8.01 6.37
N LEU A 84 -5.34 8.95 7.28
CA LEU A 84 -6.67 9.12 7.90
C LEU A 84 -7.76 9.35 6.85
N LEU A 85 -7.53 10.28 5.92
CA LEU A 85 -8.46 10.56 4.82
C LEU A 85 -8.60 9.35 3.89
N GLY A 86 -7.48 8.67 3.61
CA GLY A 86 -7.43 7.48 2.78
C GLY A 86 -8.26 6.33 3.36
N VAL A 87 -8.22 6.09 4.67
CA VAL A 87 -9.03 5.06 5.34
C VAL A 87 -10.53 5.34 5.18
N TRP A 88 -10.93 6.60 5.34
CA TRP A 88 -12.33 6.99 5.16
C TRP A 88 -12.80 6.78 3.72
N MET A 89 -12.01 7.24 2.74
CA MET A 89 -12.30 7.01 1.33
C MET A 89 -12.30 5.52 0.98
N ALA A 90 -11.38 4.73 1.50
CA ALA A 90 -11.31 3.30 1.26
C ALA A 90 -12.56 2.58 1.76
N GLY A 91 -13.13 3.00 2.89
CA GLY A 91 -14.38 2.48 3.42
C GLY A 91 -15.56 2.73 2.47
N ILE A 92 -15.72 3.97 2.00
CA ILE A 92 -16.76 4.35 1.03
C ILE A 92 -16.59 3.56 -0.26
N LEU A 93 -15.36 3.54 -0.79
CA LEU A 93 -15.06 2.92 -2.08
C LEU A 93 -15.27 1.41 -2.05
N ALA A 94 -14.89 0.74 -0.95
CA ALA A 94 -15.13 -0.69 -0.76
C ALA A 94 -16.64 -1.02 -0.68
N GLY A 95 -17.46 -0.10 -0.17
CA GLY A 95 -18.92 -0.24 -0.15
C GLY A 95 -19.57 -0.15 -1.54
N HIS A 96 -19.03 0.68 -2.44
CA HIS A 96 -19.61 0.90 -3.77
C HIS A 96 -19.02 0.00 -4.88
N LEU A 97 -17.70 -0.16 -4.94
CA LEU A 97 -17.01 -0.88 -6.04
C LEU A 97 -16.63 -2.34 -5.68
N GLY A 98 -16.80 -2.71 -4.41
CA GLY A 98 -16.38 -3.99 -3.86
C GLY A 98 -14.89 -4.03 -3.49
N ARG A 99 -14.54 -4.90 -2.53
CA ARG A 99 -13.21 -4.92 -1.89
C ARG A 99 -12.05 -5.14 -2.88
N LEU A 100 -12.20 -6.10 -3.80
CA LEU A 100 -11.11 -6.46 -4.73
C LEU A 100 -10.84 -5.35 -5.76
N SER A 101 -11.89 -4.74 -6.32
CA SER A 101 -11.77 -3.66 -7.29
C SER A 101 -11.15 -2.41 -6.64
N SER A 102 -11.59 -2.08 -5.42
CA SER A 102 -11.01 -0.97 -4.65
C SER A 102 -9.54 -1.20 -4.34
N MET A 103 -9.15 -2.41 -3.92
CA MET A 103 -7.73 -2.73 -3.71
C MET A 103 -6.90 -2.53 -4.97
N LYS A 104 -7.37 -3.00 -6.14
CA LYS A 104 -6.67 -2.80 -7.42
C LYS A 104 -6.51 -1.32 -7.76
N LEU A 105 -7.55 -0.50 -7.57
CA LEU A 105 -7.49 0.93 -7.82
C LEU A 105 -6.46 1.61 -6.91
N PHE A 106 -6.48 1.31 -5.61
CA PHE A 106 -5.50 1.85 -4.67
C PHE A 106 -4.08 1.40 -4.98
N SER A 107 -3.87 0.15 -5.42
CA SER A 107 -2.54 -0.30 -5.86
C SER A 107 -2.02 0.50 -7.06
N VAL A 108 -2.89 0.80 -8.04
CA VAL A 108 -2.49 1.63 -9.19
C VAL A 108 -2.14 3.04 -8.75
N LEU A 109 -2.98 3.67 -7.92
CA LEU A 109 -2.71 5.01 -7.38
C LEU A 109 -1.43 5.05 -6.56
N PHE A 110 -1.17 4.02 -5.76
CA PHE A 110 0.04 3.89 -4.97
C PHE A 110 1.30 3.83 -5.84
N ILE A 111 1.28 3.00 -6.91
CA ILE A 111 2.40 2.92 -7.86
C ILE A 111 2.62 4.27 -8.55
N LEU A 112 1.55 4.94 -8.99
CA LEU A 112 1.63 6.25 -9.63
C LEU A 112 2.19 7.32 -8.68
N ALA A 113 1.78 7.32 -7.42
CA ALA A 113 2.29 8.24 -6.41
C ALA A 113 3.80 8.04 -6.19
N TRP A 114 4.24 6.79 -6.03
CA TRP A 114 5.67 6.47 -5.85
C TRP A 114 6.51 6.81 -7.08
N LEU A 115 6.00 6.56 -8.28
CA LEU A 115 6.64 7.00 -9.52
C LEU A 115 6.74 8.52 -9.58
N GLY A 116 5.69 9.22 -9.17
CA GLY A 116 5.67 10.67 -9.02
C GLY A 116 6.80 11.14 -8.12
N ILE A 117 6.86 10.63 -6.89
CA ILE A 117 7.92 10.98 -5.91
C ILE A 117 9.31 10.73 -6.49
N SER A 118 9.53 9.61 -7.18
CA SER A 118 10.84 9.28 -7.77
C SER A 118 11.25 10.19 -8.93
N LEU A 119 10.30 10.79 -9.65
CA LEU A 119 10.55 11.63 -10.81
C LEU A 119 10.63 13.13 -10.46
N VAL A 120 10.21 13.51 -9.25
CA VAL A 120 10.11 14.91 -8.84
C VAL A 120 11.50 15.55 -8.73
N PRO A 121 11.73 16.68 -9.41
CA PRO A 121 13.03 17.36 -9.42
C PRO A 121 13.23 18.37 -8.28
N SER A 122 12.20 18.62 -7.45
CA SER A 122 12.26 19.66 -6.40
C SER A 122 11.60 19.25 -5.07
N ALA A 123 12.18 19.67 -3.95
CA ALA A 123 11.68 19.42 -2.60
C ALA A 123 10.20 19.81 -2.36
N PRO A 124 9.73 21.02 -2.70
CA PRO A 124 8.35 21.43 -2.37
C PRO A 124 7.29 20.61 -3.11
N THR A 125 7.60 20.10 -4.30
CA THR A 125 6.69 19.20 -5.03
C THR A 125 6.57 17.82 -4.41
N ILE A 126 7.52 17.38 -3.58
CA ILE A 126 7.41 16.13 -2.82
C ILE A 126 6.42 16.29 -1.65
N LEU A 127 6.36 17.49 -1.07
CA LEU A 127 5.44 17.80 0.04
C LEU A 127 4.01 18.10 -0.41
N ALA A 128 3.82 18.47 -1.68
CA ALA A 128 2.53 18.75 -2.28
C ALA A 128 1.89 17.55 -2.99
N ALA A 129 2.64 16.46 -3.16
CA ALA A 129 2.19 15.20 -3.76
C ALA A 129 1.55 14.29 -2.69
#